data_AF-A0A1G1G1N7-F1
#
_entry.id   AF-A0A1G1G1N7-F1
#
_cell.length_a   1.000
_cell.length_b   1.000
_cell.length_c   1.000
_cell.angle_alpha   90.00
_cell.angle_beta   90.00
_cell.angle_gamma   90.00
#
_symmetry.space_group_name_H-M   'P 1'
#
loop_
_entity.id
_entity.type
_entity.pdbx_description
1 polymer ?
#
loop_
_entity_poly.entity_id
_entity_poly.type
_entity_poly.pdbx_seq_one_letter_code
_entity_poly.pdbx_strand_id
1 'polypeptide(L)'
;MRRVARILMASMVVLAAASITLAAGKGSGGWGMGGAYQRMFNPATVETVSGEVQKVEKIAPLRQMGAGIHLVVKTDKEMIPVHLGPEWFIQRLDAKVGKGDRIEVSGSRITLEGKPVIIASEVRKGDETLLLRDNSGVPVWSGWRRK
;
A
#
# COMPACT_ATOMS: atom_id res chain seq x y z
N MET A 1 27.42 -69.35 -33.68
CA MET A 1 25.98 -69.69 -33.53
C MET A 1 25.58 -69.45 -32.09
N ARG A 2 24.55 -68.60 -31.86
CA ARG A 2 23.70 -68.49 -30.64
C ARG A 2 24.40 -67.99 -29.35
N ARG A 3 23.92 -67.04 -28.55
CA ARG A 3 22.77 -66.10 -28.56
C ARG A 3 22.85 -65.37 -27.19
N VAL A 4 22.63 -64.04 -27.17
CA VAL A 4 22.06 -63.20 -26.07
C VAL A 4 22.79 -63.14 -24.70
N ALA A 5 22.69 -62.11 -23.85
CA ALA A 5 22.07 -60.77 -23.87
C ALA A 5 22.53 -59.97 -22.64
N ARG A 6 22.53 -58.64 -22.80
CA ARG A 6 22.04 -57.61 -21.83
C ARG A 6 22.91 -57.31 -20.60
N ILE A 7 23.77 -56.33 -20.85
CA ILE A 7 24.20 -55.25 -19.95
C ILE A 7 23.03 -54.80 -19.05
N LEU A 8 23.17 -54.96 -17.73
CA LEU A 8 22.30 -54.32 -16.75
C LEU A 8 22.89 -52.95 -16.42
N MET A 9 22.34 -51.92 -17.07
CA MET A 9 22.61 -50.52 -16.77
C MET A 9 22.06 -50.17 -15.39
N ALA A 10 22.94 -49.69 -14.51
CA ALA A 10 22.55 -49.01 -13.29
C ALA A 10 21.94 -47.66 -13.64
N SER A 11 20.63 -47.50 -13.47
CA SER A 11 19.94 -46.22 -13.61
C SER A 11 19.45 -45.74 -12.25
N MET A 12 20.33 -45.01 -11.56
CA MET A 12 19.96 -44.22 -10.39
C MET A 12 19.20 -42.99 -10.87
N VAL A 13 17.87 -43.06 -10.87
CA VAL A 13 17.02 -41.90 -11.13
C VAL A 13 17.02 -41.03 -9.89
N VAL A 14 17.93 -40.05 -9.85
CA VAL A 14 17.83 -38.93 -8.91
C VAL A 14 16.82 -37.96 -9.50
N LEU A 15 15.55 -38.09 -9.10
CA LEU A 15 14.54 -37.09 -9.40
C LEU A 15 14.82 -35.87 -8.51
N ALA A 16 15.57 -34.91 -9.04
CA ALA A 16 15.77 -33.62 -8.39
C ALA A 16 14.41 -32.91 -8.34
N ALA A 17 13.80 -32.86 -7.15
CA ALA A 17 12.67 -31.98 -6.89
C ALA A 17 13.16 -30.53 -6.96
N ALA A 18 13.05 -29.92 -8.14
CA ALA A 18 13.20 -28.48 -8.28
C ALA A 18 12.03 -27.82 -7.52
N SER A 19 12.27 -27.46 -6.26
CA SER A 19 11.36 -26.59 -5.51
C SER A 19 11.30 -25.26 -6.26
N ILE A 20 10.29 -25.10 -7.12
CA ILE A 20 9.89 -23.80 -7.63
C ILE A 20 9.44 -23.01 -6.41
N THR A 21 10.37 -22.27 -5.83
CA THR A 21 10.03 -21.19 -4.93
C THR A 21 9.24 -20.22 -5.80
N LEU A 22 7.92 -20.24 -5.68
CA LEU A 22 7.09 -19.12 -6.05
C LEU A 22 7.59 -17.94 -5.22
N ALA A 23 8.55 -17.20 -5.78
CA ALA A 23 8.87 -15.87 -5.34
C ALA A 23 7.60 -15.05 -5.57
N ALA A 24 6.73 -15.01 -4.56
CA ALA A 24 5.69 -14.00 -4.46
C ALA A 24 6.43 -12.67 -4.59
N GLY A 25 6.32 -12.04 -5.77
CA GLY A 25 7.01 -10.79 -6.03
C GLY A 25 6.72 -9.84 -4.88
N LYS A 26 7.75 -9.14 -4.39
CA LYS A 26 7.58 -7.98 -3.50
C LYS A 26 6.75 -6.92 -4.24
N GLY A 27 5.45 -7.14 -4.33
CA GLY A 27 4.47 -6.25 -4.95
C GLY A 27 4.20 -5.06 -4.04
N SER A 28 3.14 -4.32 -4.33
CA SER A 28 2.69 -3.13 -3.60
C SER A 28 2.35 -3.34 -2.10
N GLY A 29 2.58 -4.53 -1.54
CA GLY A 29 2.26 -4.84 -0.15
C GLY A 29 0.77 -4.70 0.18
N GLY A 30 -0.11 -4.99 -0.79
CA GLY A 30 -1.56 -4.82 -0.68
C GLY A 30 -2.08 -3.40 -0.88
N TRP A 31 -1.21 -2.43 -1.15
CA TRP A 31 -1.57 -1.02 -1.37
C TRP A 31 -1.83 -0.64 -2.84
N GLY A 32 -1.55 -1.52 -3.80
CA GLY A 32 -1.58 -1.18 -5.23
C GLY A 32 -2.96 -1.30 -5.88
N MET A 33 -3.00 -1.07 -7.21
CA MET A 33 -4.19 -1.28 -8.05
C MET A 33 -4.86 -2.64 -7.79
N GLY A 34 -6.18 -2.64 -7.61
CA GLY A 34 -6.93 -3.84 -7.25
C GLY A 34 -6.69 -4.33 -5.81
N GLY A 35 -5.98 -3.57 -4.98
CA GLY A 35 -5.80 -3.84 -3.55
C GLY A 35 -7.04 -3.48 -2.74
N ALA A 36 -7.11 -3.97 -1.49
CA ALA A 36 -8.24 -3.74 -0.61
C ALA A 36 -8.49 -2.23 -0.37
N TYR A 37 -7.41 -1.46 -0.17
CA TYR A 37 -7.52 -0.01 0.05
C TYR A 37 -8.02 0.76 -1.17
N GLN A 38 -7.67 0.34 -2.39
CA GLN A 38 -8.18 0.97 -3.60
C GLN A 38 -9.68 0.71 -3.77
N ARG A 39 -10.15 -0.51 -3.46
CA ARG A 39 -11.59 -0.85 -3.52
C ARG A 39 -12.45 -0.13 -2.48
N MET A 40 -11.85 0.29 -1.37
CA MET A 40 -12.56 1.05 -0.33
C MET A 40 -12.71 2.54 -0.69
N PHE A 41 -11.87 3.06 -1.59
CA PHE A 41 -11.99 4.46 -2.02
C PHE A 41 -13.31 4.65 -2.77
N ASN A 42 -14.11 5.61 -2.30
CA ASN A 42 -15.37 5.98 -2.91
C ASN A 42 -15.29 7.43 -3.40
N PRO A 43 -15.24 7.67 -4.73
CA PRO A 43 -15.20 9.03 -5.29
C PRO A 43 -16.38 9.90 -4.86
N ALA A 44 -17.55 9.31 -4.58
CA ALA A 44 -18.74 10.05 -4.15
C ALA A 44 -18.66 10.57 -2.71
N THR A 45 -17.69 10.11 -1.92
CA THR A 45 -17.46 10.57 -0.54
C THR A 45 -16.18 11.40 -0.42
N VAL A 46 -15.65 11.87 -1.55
CA VAL A 46 -14.49 12.75 -1.53
C VAL A 46 -14.87 14.09 -0.94
N GLU A 47 -14.12 14.47 0.09
CA GLU A 47 -14.23 15.77 0.74
C GLU A 47 -12.84 16.36 0.96
N THR A 48 -12.82 17.66 1.23
CA THR A 48 -11.62 18.37 1.65
C THR A 48 -11.76 18.81 3.10
N VAL A 49 -10.77 18.48 3.92
CA VAL A 49 -10.69 18.90 5.33
C VAL A 49 -9.39 19.64 5.59
N SER A 50 -9.45 20.67 6.42
CA SER A 50 -8.27 21.39 6.92
C SER A 50 -8.09 21.10 8.40
N GLY A 51 -6.84 20.97 8.84
CA GLY A 51 -6.55 20.69 10.24
C GLY A 51 -5.08 20.65 10.59
N GLU A 52 -4.81 20.40 11.87
CA GLU A 52 -3.46 20.25 12.40
C GLU A 52 -3.14 18.78 12.68
N VAL A 53 -1.98 18.33 12.23
CA VAL A 53 -1.51 16.96 12.48
C VAL A 53 -1.12 16.80 13.94
N GLN A 54 -1.87 15.96 14.66
CA GLN A 54 -1.61 15.66 16.07
C GLN A 54 -0.63 14.50 16.23
N LYS A 55 -0.67 13.53 15.31
CA LYS A 55 0.20 12.34 15.31
C LYS A 55 0.50 11.86 13.90
N VAL A 56 1.67 11.25 13.73
CA VAL A 56 2.05 10.45 12.58
C VAL A 56 2.27 9.03 13.08
N GLU A 57 1.50 8.08 12.56
CA GLU A 57 1.52 6.69 12.99
C GLU A 57 1.86 5.77 11.83
N LYS A 58 2.61 4.71 12.14
CA LYS A 58 2.91 3.63 11.22
C LYS A 58 2.03 2.45 11.57
N ILE A 59 1.10 2.09 10.70
CA ILE A 59 0.19 0.96 10.95
C ILE A 59 0.10 0.03 9.74
N ALA A 60 -0.19 -1.24 9.99
CA ALA A 60 -0.54 -2.22 8.96
C ALA A 60 -2.06 -2.46 9.06
N PRO A 61 -2.87 -1.77 8.25
CA PRO A 61 -4.31 -1.70 8.48
C PRO A 61 -5.08 -2.98 8.16
N LEU A 62 -4.49 -3.92 7.41
CA LEU A 62 -5.07 -5.24 7.14
C LEU A 62 -4.01 -6.33 7.32
N ARG A 63 -4.44 -7.55 7.64
CA ARG A 63 -3.55 -8.72 7.71
C ARG A 63 -2.83 -8.89 6.37
N GLN A 64 -1.51 -9.11 6.44
CA GLN A 64 -0.62 -9.28 5.28
C GLN A 64 -0.41 -8.03 4.40
N MET A 65 -0.89 -6.84 4.80
CA MET A 65 -0.47 -5.58 4.18
C MET A 65 0.87 -5.09 4.74
N GLY A 66 1.66 -4.44 3.87
CA GLY A 66 2.83 -3.69 4.29
C GLY A 66 2.44 -2.48 5.15
N ALA A 67 3.36 -1.99 5.97
CA ALA A 67 3.11 -0.81 6.80
C ALA A 67 2.74 0.42 5.96
N GLY A 68 1.79 1.20 6.45
CA GLY A 68 1.35 2.48 5.91
C GLY A 68 1.54 3.62 6.90
N ILE A 69 1.55 4.85 6.39
CA ILE A 69 1.62 6.08 7.18
C ILE A 69 0.24 6.70 7.30
N HIS A 70 -0.19 6.88 8.53
CA HIS A 70 -1.49 7.43 8.88
C HIS A 70 -1.26 8.68 9.73
N LEU A 71 -2.06 9.71 9.50
CA LEU A 71 -2.07 10.93 10.30
C LEU A 71 -3.29 10.92 11.21
N VAL A 72 -3.17 11.45 12.41
CA VAL A 72 -4.34 11.87 13.21
C VAL A 72 -4.44 13.38 13.05
N VAL A 73 -5.48 13.84 12.34
CA VAL A 73 -5.67 15.26 12.03
C VAL A 73 -6.79 15.82 12.89
N LYS A 74 -6.49 16.88 13.62
CA LYS A 74 -7.49 17.67 14.34
C LYS A 74 -8.04 18.73 13.41
N THR A 75 -9.29 18.56 13.02
CA THR A 75 -10.08 19.56 12.30
C THR A 75 -10.90 20.38 13.31
N ASP A 76 -11.66 21.37 12.83
CA ASP A 76 -12.59 22.13 13.67
C ASP A 76 -13.76 21.27 14.20
N LYS A 77 -14.05 20.14 13.55
CA LYS A 77 -15.21 19.29 13.85
C LYS A 77 -14.84 18.07 14.68
N GLU A 78 -13.68 17.48 14.41
CA GLU A 78 -13.30 16.18 14.96
C GLU A 78 -11.78 15.91 14.84
N MET A 79 -11.32 14.88 15.55
CA MET A 79 -10.04 14.24 15.25
C MET A 79 -10.28 13.03 14.35
N ILE A 80 -9.71 13.06 13.15
CA ILE A 80 -9.93 12.03 12.13
C ILE A 80 -8.62 11.37 11.70
N PRO A 81 -8.56 10.03 11.59
CA PRO A 81 -7.43 9.36 10.98
C PRO A 81 -7.45 9.52 9.45
N VAL A 82 -6.30 9.88 8.90
CA VAL A 82 -6.07 10.10 7.46
C VAL A 82 -5.00 9.13 6.97
N HIS A 83 -5.37 8.25 6.04
CA HIS A 83 -4.50 7.17 5.54
C HIS A 83 -3.80 7.63 4.27
N LEU A 84 -2.49 7.85 4.33
CA LEU A 84 -1.73 8.38 3.20
C LEU A 84 -1.40 7.29 2.19
N GLY A 85 -0.81 6.18 2.64
CA GLY A 85 -0.33 5.14 1.75
C GLY A 85 0.80 4.33 2.38
N PRO A 86 1.47 3.49 1.58
CA PRO A 86 2.53 2.63 2.07
C PRO A 86 3.74 3.44 2.56
N GLU A 87 4.29 3.05 3.70
CA GLU A 87 5.44 3.70 4.33
C GLU A 87 6.62 3.88 3.37
N TRP A 88 6.94 2.82 2.62
CA TRP A 88 8.07 2.82 1.70
C TRP A 88 7.96 3.90 0.62
N PHE A 89 6.74 4.32 0.27
CA PHE A 89 6.49 5.37 -0.71
C PHE A 89 6.56 6.73 -0.04
N ILE A 90 5.82 6.91 1.06
CA ILE A 90 5.74 8.19 1.80
C ILE A 90 7.12 8.64 2.29
N GLN A 91 7.98 7.72 2.75
CA GLN A 91 9.33 8.06 3.20
C GLN A 91 10.26 8.57 2.09
N ARG A 92 9.93 8.34 0.82
CA ARG A 92 10.74 8.76 -0.34
C ARG A 92 10.32 10.11 -0.92
N LEU A 93 9.15 10.62 -0.54
CA LEU A 93 8.68 11.93 -1.01
C LEU A 93 9.46 13.03 -0.32
N ASP A 94 9.85 14.07 -1.05
CA ASP A 94 10.60 15.20 -0.47
C ASP A 94 9.73 15.98 0.51
N ALA A 95 8.47 16.22 0.14
CA ALA A 95 7.47 16.81 1.03
C ALA A 95 7.22 15.88 2.22
N LYS A 96 7.46 16.38 3.44
CA LYS A 96 7.24 15.67 4.69
C LYS A 96 6.08 16.28 5.45
N VAL A 97 5.22 15.45 6.02
CA VAL A 97 4.16 15.89 6.94
C VAL A 97 4.47 15.33 8.32
N GLY A 98 4.53 16.22 9.30
CA GLY A 98 4.87 15.95 10.69
C GLY A 98 3.83 16.47 11.67
N LYS A 99 4.01 16.15 12.95
CA LYS A 99 3.18 16.68 14.04
C LYS A 99 3.32 18.20 14.11
N GLY A 100 2.20 18.90 14.27
CA GLY A 100 2.11 20.36 14.34
C GLY A 100 1.92 21.03 12.98
N ASP A 101 2.09 20.29 11.88
CA ASP A 101 1.82 20.85 10.55
C ASP A 101 0.33 21.10 10.36
N ARG A 102 0.01 22.27 9.80
CA ARG A 102 -1.32 22.56 9.28
C ARG A 102 -1.40 22.10 7.82
N ILE A 103 -2.37 21.26 7.53
CA ILE A 103 -2.55 20.64 6.22
C ILE A 103 -3.98 20.77 5.74
N GLU A 104 -4.14 20.71 4.42
CA GLU A 104 -5.40 20.49 3.74
C GLU A 104 -5.35 19.09 3.11
N VAL A 105 -6.38 18.28 3.34
CA VAL A 105 -6.47 16.90 2.87
C VAL A 105 -7.70 16.77 2.01
N SER A 106 -7.52 16.36 0.76
CA SER A 106 -8.62 15.85 -0.07
C SER A 106 -8.58 14.34 -0.09
N GLY A 107 -9.73 13.70 0.09
CA GLY A 107 -9.80 12.24 0.09
C GLY A 107 -11.18 11.68 0.35
N SER A 108 -11.33 10.37 0.14
CA SER A 108 -12.59 9.67 0.34
C SER A 108 -12.81 9.39 1.82
N ARG A 109 -13.87 9.95 2.39
CA ARG A 109 -14.34 9.61 3.74
C ARG A 109 -15.09 8.29 3.70
N ILE A 110 -14.68 7.34 4.53
CA ILE A 110 -15.25 6.00 4.63
C ILE A 110 -15.41 5.58 6.08
N THR A 111 -16.16 4.50 6.30
CA THR A 111 -16.23 3.82 7.60
C THR A 111 -15.36 2.58 7.59
N LEU A 112 -14.35 2.53 8.44
CA LEU A 112 -13.48 1.36 8.65
C LEU A 112 -13.61 0.91 10.10
N GLU A 113 -13.98 -0.36 10.33
CA GLU A 113 -14.20 -0.92 11.67
C GLU A 113 -15.15 -0.08 12.54
N GLY A 114 -16.20 0.48 11.92
CA GLY A 114 -17.21 1.31 12.59
C GLY A 114 -16.77 2.74 12.90
N LYS A 115 -15.58 3.18 12.46
CA LYS A 115 -15.07 4.54 12.69
C LYS A 115 -14.82 5.27 11.36
N PRO A 116 -15.04 6.60 11.31
CA PRO A 116 -14.73 7.39 10.13
C PRO A 116 -13.21 7.46 9.92
N VAL A 117 -12.81 7.38 8.65
CA VAL A 117 -11.43 7.50 8.17
C VAL A 117 -11.45 8.22 6.83
N ILE A 118 -10.38 8.97 6.53
CA ILE A 118 -10.16 9.53 5.19
C ILE A 118 -9.03 8.76 4.50
N ILE A 119 -9.31 8.22 3.32
CA ILE A 119 -8.26 7.73 2.40
C ILE A 119 -7.85 8.91 1.53
N ALA A 120 -6.65 9.46 1.77
CA ALA A 120 -6.21 10.69 1.12
C ALA A 120 -5.92 10.46 -0.38
N SER A 121 -6.46 11.30 -1.25
CA SER A 121 -6.00 11.42 -2.64
C SER A 121 -4.89 12.47 -2.77
N GLU A 122 -4.98 13.56 -2.00
CA GLU A 122 -4.05 14.67 -2.00
C GLU A 122 -3.86 15.24 -0.59
N VAL A 123 -2.64 15.64 -0.25
CA VAL A 123 -2.36 16.42 0.97
C VAL A 123 -1.53 17.65 0.61
N ARG A 124 -1.99 18.83 1.02
CA ARG A 124 -1.29 20.10 0.86
C ARG A 124 -0.77 20.60 2.20
N LYS A 125 0.46 21.10 2.21
CA LYS A 125 1.10 21.74 3.36
C LYS A 125 1.86 22.98 2.88
N GLY A 126 1.27 24.15 3.05
CA GLY A 126 1.77 25.38 2.41
C GLY A 126 1.77 25.21 0.89
N ASP A 127 2.93 25.41 0.26
CA ASP A 127 3.11 25.24 -1.18
C ASP A 127 3.45 23.80 -1.61
N GLU A 128 3.70 22.91 -0.65
CA GLU A 128 4.00 21.50 -0.92
C GLU A 128 2.71 20.70 -1.14
N THR A 129 2.67 19.90 -2.20
CA THR A 129 1.54 19.01 -2.51
C THR A 129 2.01 17.57 -2.65
N LEU A 130 1.36 16.68 -1.92
CA LEU A 130 1.54 15.24 -1.95
C LEU A 130 0.36 14.61 -2.70
N LEU A 131 0.57 14.28 -3.97
CA LEU A 131 -0.41 13.51 -4.74
C LEU A 131 -0.24 12.02 -4.48
N LEU A 132 -1.30 11.36 -4.02
CA LEU A 132 -1.27 9.99 -3.53
C LEU A 132 -2.14 9.06 -4.38
N ARG A 133 -3.31 9.52 -4.82
CA ARG A 133 -4.27 8.75 -5.64
C ARG A 133 -4.93 9.67 -6.66
N ASP A 134 -5.36 9.10 -7.78
CA ASP A 134 -6.19 9.81 -8.74
C ASP A 134 -7.67 9.90 -8.28
N ASN A 135 -8.51 10.51 -9.12
CA ASN A 135 -9.93 10.71 -8.84
C ASN A 135 -10.73 9.40 -8.72
N SER A 136 -10.19 8.28 -9.22
CA SER A 136 -10.77 6.93 -9.10
C SER A 136 -10.16 6.14 -7.94
N GLY A 137 -9.31 6.76 -7.11
CA GLY A 137 -8.65 6.12 -5.99
C GLY A 137 -7.49 5.22 -6.39
N VAL A 138 -7.06 5.23 -7.66
CA VAL A 138 -5.90 4.47 -8.12
C VAL A 138 -4.64 5.13 -7.56
N PRO A 139 -3.84 4.40 -6.78
CA PRO A 139 -2.66 5.02 -6.16
C PRO A 139 -1.55 5.28 -7.17
N VAL A 140 -0.83 6.39 -7.01
CA VAL A 140 0.30 6.77 -7.88
C VAL A 140 1.47 5.79 -7.82
N TRP A 141 1.55 4.99 -6.75
CA TRP A 141 2.52 3.90 -6.62
C TRP A 141 2.12 2.60 -7.33
N SER A 142 0.94 2.57 -7.96
CA SER A 142 0.52 1.45 -8.82
C SER A 142 1.39 1.42 -10.07
N GLY A 143 2.30 0.45 -10.15
CA GLY A 143 3.27 0.37 -11.25
C GLY A 143 4.66 0.94 -10.91
N TRP A 144 4.87 1.41 -9.68
CA TRP A 144 6.20 1.80 -9.22
C TRP A 144 7.14 0.58 -9.21
N ARG A 145 8.06 0.52 -10.19
CA ARG A 145 9.19 -0.41 -10.16
C ARG A 145 10.38 0.29 -9.51
N ARG A 146 11.04 -0.36 -8.55
CA ARG A 146 12.42 0.01 -8.21
C ARG A 146 13.23 -0.16 -9.50
N LYS A 147 13.73 0.93 -10.08
CA LYS A 147 14.92 0.85 -10.93
C LYS A 147 16.10 0.51 -10.03
#